data_AF-A0A3N0YEL8-F1
#
_entry.id   AF-A0A3N0YEL8-F1
#
_cell.length_a   1.000
_cell.length_b   1.000
_cell.length_c   1.000
_cell.angle_alpha   90.00
_cell.angle_beta   90.00
_cell.angle_gamma   90.00
#
_symmetry.space_group_name_H-M   'P 1'
#
loop_
_entity.id
_entity.type
_entity.pdbx_description
1 polymer ?
#
loop_
_entity_poly.entity_id
_entity_poly.type
_entity_poly.pdbx_seq_one_letter_code
_entity_poly.pdbx_strand_id
1 'polypeptide(L)'
;MRENVPGEKKPTTGIPLPPQIFNEEMYCGDYDTFFEAKEDNTVYEFLGLTPPPGSKKKEIKETEQNGDAHIAELEDDDPGKNVQTDAQEEDEEEEEPTEEDEESVTD
;
A
#
# COMPACT_ATOMS: atom_id res chain seq x y z
N MET A 1 0.84 16.63 4.17
CA MET A 1 1.23 15.23 4.50
C MET A 1 2.42 14.73 3.67
N ARG A 2 2.50 14.94 2.34
CA ARG A 2 3.65 14.48 1.53
C ARG A 2 4.99 15.06 1.98
N GLU A 3 4.97 16.29 2.48
CA GLU A 3 6.11 16.99 3.07
C GLU A 3 6.65 16.29 4.33
N ASN A 4 5.82 15.52 5.03
CA ASN A 4 6.17 14.80 6.26
C ASN A 4 6.79 13.42 5.99
N VAL A 5 6.91 13.00 4.73
CA VAL A 5 7.63 11.76 4.37
C VAL A 5 9.14 11.97 4.63
N PRO A 6 9.82 11.06 5.37
CA PRO A 6 11.26 11.10 5.59
C PRO A 6 12.06 11.14 4.29
N GLY A 7 13.21 11.81 4.31
CA GLY A 7 14.06 11.97 3.12
C GLY A 7 14.53 10.63 2.55
N GLU A 8 14.84 9.67 3.42
CA GLU A 8 15.27 8.31 3.07
C GLU A 8 14.16 7.50 2.41
N LYS A 9 12.89 7.86 2.65
CA LYS A 9 11.70 7.22 2.07
C LYS A 9 11.23 7.92 0.80
N LYS A 10 11.86 9.03 0.40
CA LYS A 10 11.57 9.71 -0.88
C LYS A 10 12.37 9.05 -2.01
N PRO A 11 11.76 8.84 -3.18
CA PRO A 11 12.50 8.33 -4.34
C PRO A 11 13.52 9.36 -4.82
N THR A 12 14.60 8.90 -5.47
CA THR A 12 15.66 9.76 -6.03
C THR A 12 15.10 10.79 -7.02
N THR A 13 14.01 10.45 -7.69
CA THR A 13 13.27 11.32 -8.61
C THR A 13 11.77 11.10 -8.45
N GLY A 14 10.99 12.17 -8.48
CA GLY A 14 9.52 12.11 -8.40
C GLY A 14 8.97 12.14 -6.98
N ILE A 15 7.71 11.76 -6.83
CA ILE A 15 7.00 11.71 -5.54
C ILE A 15 6.88 10.27 -5.05
N PRO A 16 6.82 10.01 -3.72
CA PRO A 16 6.52 8.70 -3.20
C PRO A 16 5.20 8.18 -3.78
N LEU A 17 5.21 6.93 -4.25
CA LEU A 17 4.02 6.28 -4.80
C LEU A 17 3.03 5.93 -3.68
N PRO A 18 1.71 6.06 -3.90
CA PRO A 18 0.73 5.56 -2.95
C PRO A 18 0.76 4.02 -2.85
N PRO A 19 0.33 3.43 -1.72
CA PRO A 19 -0.12 4.11 -0.50
C PRO A 19 1.05 4.71 0.32
N GLN A 20 0.79 5.83 0.97
CA GLN A 20 1.66 6.46 1.97
C GLN A 20 0.80 6.69 3.21
N ILE A 21 1.11 5.97 4.30
CA ILE A 21 0.24 5.89 5.47
C ILE A 21 0.70 6.92 6.49
N PHE A 22 -0.26 7.71 6.97
CA PHE A 22 -0.05 8.72 7.99
C PHE A 22 -1.05 8.52 9.12
N ASN A 23 -0.58 8.73 10.35
CA ASN A 23 -1.43 9.00 11.49
C ASN A 23 -1.40 10.51 11.72
N GLU A 24 -2.43 11.20 11.22
CA GLU A 24 -2.50 12.66 11.14
C GLU A 24 -1.30 13.24 10.36
N GLU A 25 -0.40 13.96 11.03
CA GLU A 25 0.81 14.53 10.43
C GLU A 25 2.01 13.58 10.51
N MET A 26 1.93 12.49 11.28
CA MET A 26 3.04 11.54 11.45
C MET A 26 3.05 10.51 10.32
N TYR A 27 4.18 10.39 9.62
CA TYR A 27 4.38 9.34 8.62
C TYR A 27 4.60 7.99 9.30
N CYS A 28 3.73 7.02 9.01
CA CYS A 28 3.82 5.65 9.52
C CYS A 28 4.70 4.79 8.60
N GLY A 29 4.53 4.92 7.29
CA GLY A 29 5.28 4.14 6.32
C GLY A 29 4.62 4.05 4.95
N ASP A 30 5.28 3.32 4.06
CA ASP A 30 4.84 2.98 2.71
C ASP A 30 4.14 1.61 2.71
N TYR A 31 3.85 1.09 1.51
CA TYR A 31 3.29 -0.24 1.33
C TYR A 31 4.16 -1.35 1.93
N ASP A 32 5.47 -1.36 1.63
CA ASP A 32 6.39 -2.42 2.06
C ASP A 32 6.47 -2.48 3.59
N THR A 33 6.58 -1.32 4.23
CA THR A 33 6.65 -1.25 5.70
C THR A 33 5.33 -1.71 6.36
N PHE A 34 4.19 -1.37 5.77
CA PHE A 34 2.89 -1.87 6.24
C PHE A 34 2.75 -3.38 6.08
N PHE A 35 3.26 -3.92 4.97
CA PHE A 35 3.24 -5.34 4.69
C PHE A 35 4.06 -6.12 5.74
N GLU A 36 5.29 -5.67 6.03
CA GLU A 36 6.11 -6.23 7.11
C GLU A 36 5.36 -6.18 8.47
N ALA A 37 4.76 -5.04 8.80
CA ALA A 37 3.99 -4.90 10.03
C ALA A 37 2.76 -5.83 10.10
N LYS A 38 2.17 -6.16 8.95
CA LYS A 38 1.07 -7.13 8.85
C LYS A 38 1.57 -8.55 9.11
N GLU A 39 2.67 -8.96 8.49
CA GLU A 39 3.27 -10.29 8.70
C GLU A 39 3.77 -10.50 10.14
N ASP A 40 4.20 -9.43 10.79
CA ASP A 40 4.64 -9.45 12.18
C ASP A 40 3.52 -9.22 13.21
N ASN A 41 2.29 -9.01 12.77
CA ASN A 41 1.14 -8.65 13.63
C ASN A 41 1.41 -7.38 14.49
N THR A 42 2.19 -6.44 13.96
CA THR A 42 2.55 -5.16 14.58
C THR A 42 1.87 -3.96 13.93
N VAL A 43 0.83 -4.16 13.11
CA VAL A 43 0.08 -3.09 12.40
C VAL A 43 -0.37 -1.95 13.32
N TYR A 44 -0.81 -2.25 14.54
CA TYR A 44 -1.20 -1.20 15.49
C TYR A 44 -0.02 -0.31 15.89
N GLU A 45 1.15 -0.89 16.12
CA GLU A 45 2.38 -0.14 16.41
C GLU A 45 2.84 0.67 15.20
N PHE A 46 2.77 0.08 14.00
CA PHE A 46 3.02 0.77 12.74
C PHE A 46 2.13 2.02 12.57
N LEU A 47 0.85 1.93 12.92
CA LEU A 47 -0.08 3.07 12.90
C LEU A 47 0.11 4.04 14.08
N GLY A 48 1.02 3.77 15.01
CA GLY A 48 1.20 4.57 16.23
C GLY A 48 0.01 4.47 17.19
N LEU A 49 -0.74 3.37 17.14
CA LEU A 49 -1.92 3.11 17.96
C LEU A 49 -1.61 2.09 19.06
N THR A 50 -2.33 2.20 20.17
CA THR A 50 -2.31 1.14 21.20
C THR A 50 -3.16 -0.03 20.70
N PRO A 51 -2.62 -1.27 20.64
CA PRO A 51 -3.40 -2.43 20.23
C PRO A 51 -4.60 -2.65 21.16
N PRO A 52 -5.80 -2.95 20.64
CA PRO A 52 -6.97 -3.24 21.46
C PRO A 52 -6.77 -4.51 22.31
N PRO A 53 -7.46 -4.65 23.46
CA PRO A 53 -7.40 -5.85 24.28
C PRO A 53 -7.73 -7.11 23.46
N GLY A 54 -6.93 -8.17 23.63
CA GLY A 54 -7.08 -9.42 22.88
C GLY A 54 -6.38 -9.46 21.51
N SER A 55 -5.69 -8.38 21.12
CA SER A 55 -4.85 -8.40 19.90
C SER A 55 -3.72 -9.41 20.01
N LYS A 56 -3.50 -10.19 18.94
CA LYS A 56 -2.37 -11.11 18.81
C LYS A 56 -1.08 -10.29 18.74
N LYS A 57 -0.07 -10.63 19.53
CA LYS A 57 1.30 -10.09 19.41
C LYS A 57 2.24 -11.23 19.06
N LYS A 58 3.08 -11.03 18.04
CA LYS A 58 4.20 -11.93 17.75
C LYS A 58 5.30 -11.59 18.74
N GLU A 59 5.53 -12.45 19.74
CA GLU A 59 6.72 -12.33 20.58
C GLU A 59 7.93 -12.72 19.73
N ILE A 60 8.71 -11.74 19.29
CA ILE A 60 10.01 -11.98 18.68
C ILE A 60 10.93 -12.44 19.82
N LYS A 61 10.99 -13.73 20.07
CA LYS A 61 12.03 -14.30 20.91
C LYS A 61 13.31 -14.26 20.08
N GLU A 62 14.15 -13.26 20.32
CA GLU A 62 15.54 -13.25 19.87
C GLU A 62 16.28 -14.41 20.55
N THR A 63 16.06 -15.64 20.08
CA THR A 63 16.92 -16.76 20.42
C THR A 63 18.04 -16.78 19.40
N GLU A 64 19.19 -16.22 19.78
CA GLU A 64 20.47 -16.60 19.18
C GLU A 64 20.60 -18.12 19.29
N GLN A 65 20.37 -18.88 18.22
CA GLN A 65 20.96 -20.20 18.00
C GLN A 65 20.54 -20.80 16.64
N ASN A 66 21.57 -21.15 15.87
CA ASN A 66 21.60 -22.04 14.70
C ASN A 66 20.32 -22.83 14.37
N GLY A 67 19.78 -22.54 13.18
CA GLY A 67 19.25 -23.52 12.23
C GLY A 67 18.28 -24.58 12.74
N ASP A 68 16.99 -24.25 12.79
CA ASP A 68 15.94 -25.19 12.41
C ASP A 68 14.66 -24.40 12.08
N ALA A 69 14.03 -24.76 10.97
CA ALA A 69 12.89 -24.07 10.40
C ALA A 69 11.61 -24.37 11.20
N HIS A 70 11.10 -23.38 11.93
CA HIS A 70 9.71 -23.38 12.36
C HIS A 70 8.97 -22.25 11.65
N ILE A 71 8.52 -22.57 10.44
CA ILE A 71 7.33 -21.95 9.85
C ILE A 71 6.18 -22.35 10.77
N ALA A 72 5.85 -21.51 11.73
CA ALA A 72 4.56 -21.56 12.38
C ALA A 72 3.57 -20.97 11.36
N GLU A 73 2.97 -21.83 10.54
CA GLU A 73 1.78 -21.48 9.78
C GLU A 73 0.72 -21.06 10.78
N LEU A 74 0.54 -19.74 10.92
CA LEU A 74 -0.60 -19.17 11.62
C LEU A 74 -1.65 -18.96 10.54
N GLU A 75 -2.71 -19.75 10.64
CA GLU A 75 -3.89 -19.70 9.79
C GLU A 75 -4.29 -18.25 9.49
N ASP A 76 -4.32 -17.93 8.19
CA ASP A 76 -4.92 -16.72 7.65
C ASP A 76 -6.39 -16.67 8.10
N ASP A 77 -6.69 -15.83 9.09
CA ASP A 77 -8.05 -15.31 9.24
C ASP A 77 -8.22 -14.26 8.14
N ASP A 78 -8.52 -14.75 6.92
CA ASP A 78 -8.93 -13.95 5.77
C ASP A 78 -10.29 -13.31 6.08
N PRO A 79 -10.37 -11.98 6.30
CA PRO A 79 -11.65 -11.28 6.39
C PRO A 79 -12.16 -10.89 4.99
N GLY A 80 -11.52 -11.37 3.91
CA GLY A 80 -11.63 -10.88 2.54
C GLY A 80 -12.88 -11.28 1.77
N LYS A 81 -13.86 -11.96 2.38
CA LYS A 81 -15.13 -12.28 1.71
C LYS A 81 -16.16 -11.15 1.81
N ASN A 82 -15.79 -9.97 1.30
CA ASN A 82 -16.77 -9.06 0.70
C ASN A 82 -16.16 -8.44 -0.57
N VAL A 83 -15.95 -9.32 -1.56
CA VAL A 83 -15.87 -8.91 -2.95
C VAL A 83 -17.31 -8.74 -3.43
N GLN A 84 -17.83 -7.51 -3.39
CA GLN A 84 -18.88 -7.11 -4.31
C GLN A 84 -18.18 -6.58 -5.56
N THR A 85 -17.99 -7.49 -6.51
CA THR A 85 -17.73 -7.17 -7.92
C THR A 85 -18.96 -6.47 -8.48
N ASP A 86 -18.89 -5.17 -8.72
CA ASP A 86 -19.74 -4.51 -9.73
C ASP A 86 -18.83 -4.17 -10.90
N ALA A 87 -18.52 -5.21 -11.68
CA ALA A 87 -18.07 -5.07 -13.05
C ALA A 87 -19.32 -5.05 -13.93
N GLN A 88 -19.78 -3.86 -14.30
CA GLN A 88 -20.56 -3.68 -15.52
C GLN A 88 -19.56 -3.34 -16.63
N GLU A 89 -19.24 -4.36 -17.42
CA GLU A 89 -18.84 -4.18 -18.82
C GLU A 89 -20.10 -3.76 -19.59
N GLU A 90 -20.11 -2.56 -20.16
CA GLU A 90 -20.83 -2.29 -21.41
C GLU A 90 -19.82 -1.62 -22.36
N ASP A 91 -19.43 -2.44 -23.32
CA ASP A 91 -18.84 -2.18 -24.62
C ASP A 91 -19.55 -1.02 -25.34
N GLU A 92 -18.79 -0.16 -26.01
CA GLU A 92 -19.06 0.22 -27.41
C GLU A 92 -17.94 1.15 -27.92
N GLU A 93 -17.25 0.66 -28.95
CA GLU A 93 -16.34 1.39 -29.82
C GLU A 93 -17.05 2.58 -30.49
N GLU A 94 -16.36 3.72 -30.61
CA GLU A 94 -16.58 4.59 -31.77
C GLU A 94 -15.24 5.15 -32.24
N GLU A 95 -14.83 4.71 -33.43
CA GLU A 95 -13.69 5.21 -34.17
C GLU A 95 -13.93 6.63 -34.72
N GLU A 96 -12.81 7.32 -34.93
CA GLU A 96 -12.54 8.66 -35.45
C GLU A 96 -13.46 9.16 -36.61
N PRO A 97 -13.48 10.49 -36.83
CA PRO A 97 -12.71 10.93 -37.99
C PRO A 97 -11.79 12.13 -37.73
N THR A 98 -10.61 12.01 -38.31
CA THR A 98 -9.69 13.08 -38.71
C THR A 98 -10.36 14.06 -39.67
N GLU A 99 -10.28 15.36 -39.40
CA GLU A 99 -10.49 16.42 -40.40
C GLU A 99 -9.20 17.23 -40.48
N GLU A 100 -8.41 16.96 -41.53
CA GLU A 100 -7.46 17.91 -42.11
C GLU A 100 -8.28 18.91 -42.94
N ASP A 101 -8.13 20.22 -42.70
CA ASP A 101 -8.24 21.18 -43.81
C ASP A 101 -7.44 22.47 -43.52
N GLU A 102 -6.36 22.56 -44.29
CA GLU A 102 -5.72 23.69 -44.97
C GLU A 102 -5.76 25.16 -44.47
N GLU A 103 -4.56 25.74 -44.56
CA GLU A 103 -4.18 27.11 -44.93
C GLU A 103 -5.13 28.31 -44.66
N SER A 104 -4.57 29.31 -43.96
CA SER A 104 -4.33 30.59 -44.65
C SER A 104 -3.21 31.39 -43.97
N VAL A 105 -2.13 31.60 -44.74
CA VAL A 105 -1.14 32.67 -44.57
C VAL A 105 -1.83 34.04 -44.62
N THR A 106 -1.46 34.96 -43.74
CA THR A 106 -1.63 36.40 -43.97
C THR A 106 -0.34 37.14 -43.61
N ASP A 107 0.09 37.95 -44.57
CA ASP A 107 1.30 38.80 -44.69
C ASP A 107 1.55 39.75 -43.49
#